data_AF-A0A7V1IJD6-F1
#
_entry.id   AF-A0A7V1IJD6-F1
#
_cell.length_a   1.000
_cell.length_b   1.000
_cell.length_c   1.000
_cell.angle_alpha   90.00
_cell.angle_beta   90.00
_cell.angle_gamma   90.00
#
_symmetry.space_group_name_H-M   'P 1'
#
loop_
_entity.id
_entity.type
_entity.pdbx_description
1 polymer ?
#
loop_
_entity_poly.entity_id
_entity_poly.type
_entity_poly.pdbx_seq_one_letter_code
_entity_poly.pdbx_strand_id
1 'polypeptide(L)'
;MLTWARERAGRGVEDLAAKFPKLAEWEAGERQPTLRQLEAFSKAVHVPIGFLFLREPPEEPVPIPDFRTIADEPLGRPSPDLFDTLYLCQQRQDWYRDWARRMGEEPVAFVGSVRVGDDVERAAAAIRHALGFDVEARRKMPTWTEALRHFIAQAEEIGVLVMVSGVVGSNNRRKLDPQEFRGFALADPLAPLVFVNGADTKAAQMFTLAHELAHLWIAQSALSDAGAREEPDQAVERWCNRVAAELLVPMRLFRDVHEPRSTSREELDRLARYFKVSTLVILRRMRDAGTLRGGDYWRAYDEELARLQARPKARGGDFYLSQAARASRRFARAVVISTFEGHTAFTEAFRMLGVRKTETLRRFAEEVGVSV
;
A
#
# COMPACT_ATOMS: atom_id res chain seq x y z
N MET A 1 0.59 -32.06 -0.90
CA MET A 1 1.30 -30.89 -0.34
C MET A 1 2.13 -30.13 -1.37
N LEU A 2 3.00 -30.80 -2.15
CA LEU A 2 3.81 -30.12 -3.19
C LEU A 2 2.94 -29.43 -4.25
N THR A 3 1.89 -30.11 -4.73
CA THR A 3 0.87 -29.56 -5.62
C THR A 3 0.22 -28.30 -5.04
N TRP A 4 -0.24 -28.37 -3.79
CA TRP A 4 -0.80 -27.21 -3.08
C TRP A 4 0.19 -26.03 -3.00
N ALA A 5 1.44 -26.29 -2.63
CA ALA A 5 2.44 -25.23 -2.49
C ALA A 5 2.75 -24.55 -3.85
N ARG A 6 2.77 -25.33 -4.93
CA ARG A 6 2.92 -24.83 -6.30
C ARG A 6 1.70 -23.99 -6.74
N GLU A 7 0.49 -24.51 -6.53
CA GLU A 7 -0.76 -23.82 -6.89
C GLU A 7 -0.95 -22.54 -6.08
N ARG A 8 -0.63 -22.57 -4.78
CA ARG A 8 -0.59 -21.38 -3.91
C ARG A 8 0.36 -20.30 -4.45
N ALA A 9 1.45 -20.70 -5.08
CA ALA A 9 2.39 -19.77 -5.72
C ALA A 9 1.96 -19.30 -7.12
N GLY A 10 0.81 -19.76 -7.62
CA GLY A 10 0.33 -19.46 -8.98
C GLY A 10 1.25 -20.00 -10.08
N ARG A 11 2.01 -21.07 -9.80
CA ARG A 11 3.00 -21.63 -10.73
C ARG A 11 2.44 -22.87 -11.43
N GLY A 12 2.61 -22.95 -12.74
CA GLY A 12 2.45 -24.20 -13.48
C GLY A 12 3.57 -25.18 -13.16
N VAL A 13 3.35 -26.47 -13.43
CA VAL A 13 4.43 -27.48 -13.33
C VAL A 13 5.58 -27.11 -14.28
N GLU A 14 5.24 -26.62 -15.47
CA GLU A 14 6.18 -26.21 -16.52
C GLU A 14 7.09 -25.05 -16.07
N ASP A 15 6.55 -24.08 -15.32
CA ASP A 15 7.31 -22.94 -14.77
C ASP A 15 8.48 -23.39 -13.88
N LEU A 16 8.32 -24.53 -13.23
CA LEU A 16 9.25 -25.07 -12.25
C LEU A 16 10.07 -26.24 -12.79
N ALA A 17 9.66 -26.85 -13.92
CA ALA A 17 10.27 -28.04 -14.49
C ALA A 17 11.77 -27.86 -14.81
N ALA A 18 12.17 -26.67 -15.30
CA ALA A 18 13.58 -26.40 -15.59
C ALA A 18 14.49 -26.48 -14.33
N LYS A 19 13.96 -26.07 -13.17
CA LYS A 19 14.70 -26.06 -11.89
C LYS A 19 14.46 -27.34 -11.06
N PHE A 20 13.29 -27.95 -11.24
CA PHE A 20 12.86 -29.17 -10.55
C PHE A 20 12.34 -30.17 -11.60
N PRO A 21 13.22 -30.82 -12.38
CA PRO A 21 12.81 -31.69 -13.50
C PRO A 21 11.93 -32.86 -13.10
N LYS A 22 12.00 -33.28 -11.83
CA LYS A 22 11.26 -34.41 -11.27
C LYS A 22 10.03 -33.98 -10.47
N LEU A 23 9.59 -32.72 -10.60
CA LEU A 23 8.48 -32.19 -9.82
C LEU A 23 7.18 -32.99 -10.05
N ALA A 24 6.90 -33.40 -11.29
CA ALA A 24 5.75 -34.25 -11.60
C ALA A 24 5.79 -35.59 -10.86
N GLU A 25 6.95 -36.28 -10.88
CA GLU A 25 7.18 -37.52 -10.12
C GLU A 25 7.02 -37.30 -8.60
N TRP A 26 7.42 -36.14 -8.09
CA TRP A 26 7.26 -35.80 -6.67
C TRP A 26 5.81 -35.54 -6.29
N GLU A 27 5.04 -34.85 -7.13
CA GLU A 27 3.62 -34.59 -6.91
C GLU A 27 2.78 -35.87 -7.02
N ALA A 28 3.14 -36.78 -7.92
CA ALA A 28 2.50 -38.09 -8.08
C ALA A 28 2.87 -39.09 -6.97
N GLY A 29 3.89 -38.79 -6.16
CA GLY A 29 4.37 -39.70 -5.10
C GLY A 29 5.25 -40.85 -5.61
N GLU A 30 5.60 -40.85 -6.89
CA GLU A 30 6.47 -41.86 -7.54
C GLU A 30 7.92 -41.76 -7.06
N ARG A 31 8.34 -40.56 -6.65
CA ARG A 31 9.68 -40.30 -6.14
C ARG A 31 9.66 -39.28 -5.01
N GLN A 32 10.47 -39.49 -3.98
CA GLN A 32 10.64 -38.50 -2.92
C GLN A 32 11.80 -37.53 -3.20
N PRO A 33 11.60 -36.21 -3.00
CA PRO A 33 12.69 -35.24 -3.02
C PRO A 33 13.60 -35.40 -1.80
N THR A 34 14.88 -35.08 -1.97
CA THR A 34 15.79 -34.90 -0.83
C THR A 34 15.43 -33.64 -0.03
N LEU A 35 15.86 -33.55 1.24
CA LEU A 35 15.64 -32.35 2.05
C LEU A 35 16.17 -31.07 1.38
N ARG A 36 17.35 -31.12 0.76
CA ARG A 36 17.92 -29.98 0.02
C ARG A 36 17.06 -29.57 -1.19
N GLN A 37 16.47 -30.54 -1.89
CA GLN A 37 15.55 -30.26 -2.99
C GLN A 37 14.24 -29.66 -2.47
N LEU A 38 13.74 -30.15 -1.35
CA LEU A 38 12.55 -29.62 -0.69
C LEU A 38 12.78 -28.19 -0.16
N GLU A 39 13.95 -27.91 0.44
CA GLU A 39 14.37 -26.55 0.81
C GLU A 39 14.41 -25.63 -0.41
N ALA A 40 15.03 -26.08 -1.51
CA ALA A 40 15.10 -25.29 -2.74
C ALA A 40 13.70 -25.04 -3.35
N PHE A 41 12.82 -26.04 -3.30
CA PHE A 41 11.44 -25.95 -3.76
C PHE A 41 10.64 -24.98 -2.89
N SER A 42 10.69 -25.11 -1.56
CA SER A 42 10.03 -24.21 -0.61
C SER A 42 10.38 -22.74 -0.84
N LYS A 43 11.67 -22.45 -1.11
CA LYS A 43 12.16 -21.11 -1.46
C LYS A 43 11.64 -20.61 -2.82
N ALA A 44 11.43 -21.51 -3.77
CA ALA A 44 10.96 -21.18 -5.11
C ALA A 44 9.45 -20.89 -5.15
N VAL A 45 8.67 -21.54 -4.28
CA VAL A 45 7.21 -21.36 -4.18
C VAL A 45 6.80 -20.47 -3.00
N HIS A 46 7.76 -19.89 -2.28
CA HIS A 46 7.52 -18.97 -1.15
C HIS A 46 6.60 -19.56 -0.07
N VAL A 47 6.90 -20.79 0.32
CA VAL A 47 6.19 -21.51 1.39
C VAL A 47 7.20 -21.87 2.48
N PRO A 48 6.87 -21.65 3.77
CA PRO A 48 7.69 -22.16 4.87
C PRO A 48 7.91 -23.66 4.72
N ILE A 49 9.17 -24.12 4.76
CA ILE A 49 9.47 -25.53 4.53
C ILE A 49 8.68 -26.47 5.48
N GLY A 50 8.42 -26.02 6.71
CA GLY A 50 7.60 -26.75 7.69
C GLY A 50 6.21 -27.11 7.17
N PHE A 51 5.61 -26.28 6.31
CA PHE A 51 4.29 -26.55 5.71
C PHE A 51 4.34 -27.75 4.76
N LEU A 52 5.48 -28.01 4.12
CA LEU A 52 5.64 -29.15 3.22
C LEU A 52 5.60 -30.50 3.94
N PHE A 53 5.70 -30.50 5.28
CA PHE A 53 5.60 -31.67 6.14
C PHE A 53 4.23 -31.81 6.83
N LEU A 54 3.30 -30.87 6.62
CA LEU A 54 1.95 -30.99 7.14
C LEU A 54 1.18 -32.10 6.41
N ARG A 55 0.25 -32.76 7.11
CA ARG A 55 -0.60 -33.80 6.53
C ARG A 55 -1.58 -33.22 5.52
N GLU A 56 -2.13 -32.06 5.85
CA GLU A 56 -3.13 -31.34 5.06
C GLU A 56 -2.67 -29.90 4.85
N PRO A 57 -3.00 -29.28 3.70
CA PRO A 57 -2.72 -27.88 3.46
C PRO A 57 -3.23 -26.98 4.59
N PRO A 58 -2.40 -26.07 5.14
CA PRO A 58 -2.86 -25.16 6.16
C PRO A 58 -3.86 -24.17 5.58
N GLU A 59 -4.84 -23.78 6.40
CA GLU A 59 -5.64 -22.58 6.15
C GLU A 59 -4.81 -21.35 6.57
N GLU A 60 -4.62 -20.42 5.64
CA GLU A 60 -3.91 -19.17 5.89
C GLU A 60 -4.92 -18.02 5.78
N PRO A 61 -5.64 -17.67 6.86
CA PRO A 61 -6.50 -16.50 6.83
C PRO A 61 -5.65 -15.23 6.73
N VAL A 62 -6.17 -14.22 6.05
CA VAL A 62 -5.57 -12.88 6.08
C VAL A 62 -5.66 -12.38 7.53
N PRO A 63 -4.54 -11.91 8.13
CA PRO A 63 -4.52 -11.53 9.55
C PRO A 63 -5.21 -10.19 9.85
N ILE A 64 -5.77 -9.54 8.83
CA ILE A 64 -6.60 -8.33 8.93
C ILE A 64 -7.84 -8.51 8.05
N PRO A 65 -8.94 -7.77 8.28
CA PRO A 65 -10.09 -7.76 7.39
C PRO A 65 -9.68 -7.54 5.92
N ASP A 66 -10.08 -8.47 5.05
CA ASP A 66 -9.82 -8.42 3.61
C ASP A 66 -11.05 -7.86 2.89
N PHE A 67 -10.93 -6.64 2.37
CA PHE A 67 -11.99 -5.92 1.69
C PHE A 67 -11.75 -5.78 0.19
N ARG A 68 -10.77 -6.53 -0.36
CA ARG A 68 -10.53 -6.55 -1.80
C ARG A 68 -11.78 -7.02 -2.56
N THR A 69 -12.02 -6.41 -3.70
CA THR A 69 -13.13 -6.72 -4.61
C THR A 69 -12.57 -6.98 -6.00
N ILE A 70 -12.64 -8.23 -6.48
CA ILE A 70 -12.21 -8.56 -7.84
C ILE A 70 -13.47 -8.77 -8.67
N ALA A 71 -13.91 -7.71 -9.38
CA ALA A 71 -14.83 -7.72 -10.52
C ALA A 71 -15.71 -8.99 -10.64
N ASP A 72 -16.68 -9.16 -9.74
CA ASP A 72 -17.69 -10.22 -9.72
C ASP A 72 -17.20 -11.69 -9.61
N GLU A 73 -15.93 -11.95 -9.30
CA GLU A 73 -15.42 -13.29 -8.98
C GLU A 73 -15.12 -13.46 -7.47
N PRO A 74 -15.21 -14.69 -6.92
CA PRO A 74 -14.82 -14.95 -5.53
C PRO A 74 -13.41 -14.43 -5.29
N LEU A 75 -13.23 -13.67 -4.20
CA LEU A 75 -11.93 -13.23 -3.69
C LEU A 75 -10.86 -14.31 -3.94
N GLY A 76 -10.00 -14.07 -4.93
CA GLY A 76 -8.89 -14.97 -5.21
C GLY A 76 -8.05 -15.13 -3.96
N ARG A 77 -7.53 -16.35 -3.71
CA ARG A 77 -6.63 -16.58 -2.57
C ARG A 77 -5.48 -15.56 -2.61
N PRO A 78 -5.20 -14.85 -1.49
CA PRO A 78 -4.10 -13.91 -1.44
C PRO A 78 -2.78 -14.55 -1.87
N SER A 79 -1.99 -13.83 -2.64
CA SER A 79 -0.71 -14.32 -3.14
C SER A 79 0.31 -14.43 -2.00
N PRO A 80 1.34 -15.28 -2.16
CA PRO A 80 2.46 -15.31 -1.21
C PRO A 80 3.16 -13.95 -1.08
N ASP A 81 3.13 -13.13 -2.13
CA ASP A 81 3.77 -11.82 -2.16
C ASP A 81 3.00 -10.80 -1.28
N LEU A 82 1.67 -10.86 -1.31
CA LEU A 82 0.81 -10.10 -0.40
C LEU A 82 1.01 -10.53 1.05
N PHE A 83 0.95 -11.84 1.34
CA PHE A 83 1.18 -12.36 2.69
C PHE A 83 2.53 -11.93 3.27
N ASP A 84 3.62 -12.15 2.53
CA ASP A 84 4.97 -11.79 2.99
C ASP A 84 5.09 -10.27 3.24
N THR A 85 4.40 -9.44 2.45
CA THR A 85 4.40 -7.99 2.63
C THR A 85 3.63 -7.59 3.89
N LEU A 86 2.48 -8.20 4.14
CA LEU A 86 1.66 -7.96 5.32
C LEU A 86 2.38 -8.40 6.60
N TYR A 87 2.96 -9.61 6.61
CA TYR A 87 3.74 -10.11 7.74
C TYR A 87 4.98 -9.24 8.02
N LEU A 88 5.65 -8.74 6.98
CA LEU A 88 6.76 -7.81 7.15
C LEU A 88 6.30 -6.50 7.81
N CYS A 89 5.16 -5.95 7.40
CA CYS A 89 4.63 -4.73 7.99
C CYS A 89 4.17 -4.93 9.43
N GLN A 90 3.55 -6.07 9.77
CA GLN A 90 3.21 -6.43 11.15
C GLN A 90 4.45 -6.55 12.02
N GLN A 91 5.49 -7.26 11.57
CA GLN A 91 6.76 -7.35 12.31
C GLN A 91 7.38 -5.98 12.59
N ARG A 92 7.32 -5.06 11.61
CA ARG A 92 7.81 -3.69 11.78
C ARG A 92 6.94 -2.88 12.73
N GLN A 93 5.62 -3.01 12.63
CA GLN A 93 4.67 -2.35 13.54
C GLN A 93 4.88 -2.81 14.98
N ASP A 94 4.98 -4.11 15.22
CA ASP A 94 5.20 -4.70 16.54
C ASP A 94 6.51 -4.20 17.14
N TRP A 95 7.59 -4.25 16.35
CA TRP A 95 8.90 -3.74 16.75
C TRP A 95 8.83 -2.26 17.11
N TYR A 96 8.18 -1.43 16.28
CA TYR A 96 8.07 0.01 16.51
C TYR A 96 7.23 0.31 17.74
N ARG A 97 6.13 -0.40 17.94
CA ARG A 97 5.28 -0.25 19.12
C ARG A 97 6.05 -0.53 20.40
N ASP A 98 6.86 -1.58 20.43
CA ASP A 98 7.67 -1.92 21.61
C ASP A 98 8.83 -0.93 21.81
N TRP A 99 9.38 -0.38 20.74
CA TRP A 99 10.33 0.72 20.81
C TRP A 99 9.66 2.01 21.36
N ALA A 100 8.51 2.41 20.81
CA ALA A 100 7.74 3.59 21.22
C ALA A 100 7.35 3.54 22.70
N ARG A 101 6.90 2.37 23.19
CA ARG A 101 6.63 2.14 24.62
C ARG A 101 7.86 2.35 25.50
N ARG A 102 9.02 1.86 25.09
CA ARG A 102 10.28 2.03 25.84
C ARG A 102 10.75 3.48 25.85
N MET A 103 10.53 4.20 24.76
CA MET A 103 10.85 5.63 24.65
C MET A 103 9.82 6.55 25.33
N GLY A 104 8.70 6.00 25.82
CA GLY A 104 7.62 6.78 26.41
C GLY A 104 6.88 7.67 25.41
N GLU A 105 6.76 7.24 24.14
CA GLU A 105 5.89 7.94 23.19
C GLU A 105 4.43 7.79 23.61
N GLU A 106 3.68 8.88 23.53
CA GLU A 106 2.24 8.89 23.82
C GLU A 106 1.44 8.36 22.62
N PRO A 107 0.30 7.68 22.85
CA PRO A 107 -0.61 7.29 21.78
C PRO A 107 -1.10 8.49 20.96
N VAL A 108 -1.19 8.32 19.64
CA VAL A 108 -1.75 9.34 18.76
C VAL A 108 -3.27 9.45 18.98
N ALA A 109 -3.76 10.68 19.15
CA ALA A 109 -5.16 10.93 19.49
C ALA A 109 -6.14 10.71 18.31
N PHE A 110 -5.65 10.68 17.08
CA PHE A 110 -6.52 10.61 15.89
C PHE A 110 -7.00 9.20 15.55
N VAL A 111 -6.30 8.15 15.99
CA VAL A 111 -6.70 6.77 15.70
C VAL A 111 -7.99 6.46 16.45
N GLY A 112 -9.04 6.14 15.70
CA GLY A 112 -10.38 5.89 16.27
C GLY A 112 -11.11 7.15 16.74
N SER A 113 -10.65 8.34 16.34
CA SER A 113 -11.30 9.61 16.69
C SER A 113 -12.59 9.88 15.89
N VAL A 114 -12.83 9.12 14.83
CA VAL A 114 -13.99 9.23 13.93
C VAL A 114 -14.69 7.87 13.82
N ARG A 115 -15.98 7.87 13.48
CA ARG A 115 -16.77 6.65 13.26
C ARG A 115 -17.25 6.55 11.82
N VAL A 116 -17.42 5.32 11.36
CA VAL A 116 -18.08 5.05 10.07
C VAL A 116 -19.49 5.63 10.11
N GLY A 117 -19.83 6.44 9.12
CA GLY A 117 -21.11 7.15 9.04
C GLY A 117 -21.08 8.58 9.58
N ASP A 118 -19.99 9.01 10.22
CA ASP A 118 -19.77 10.44 10.52
C ASP A 118 -19.76 11.25 9.22
N ASP A 119 -20.08 12.55 9.35
CA ASP A 119 -20.10 13.47 8.23
C ASP A 119 -18.73 13.52 7.52
N VAL A 120 -18.76 13.26 6.21
CA VAL A 120 -17.56 13.11 5.39
C VAL A 120 -16.78 14.43 5.30
N GLU A 121 -17.44 15.58 5.22
CA GLU A 121 -16.77 16.88 5.18
C GLU A 121 -16.01 17.14 6.48
N ARG A 122 -16.64 16.86 7.63
CA ARG A 122 -16.01 16.98 8.96
C ARG A 122 -14.87 15.99 9.16
N ALA A 123 -15.04 14.72 8.79
CA ALA A 123 -13.97 13.72 8.91
C ALA A 123 -12.74 14.10 8.05
N ALA A 124 -12.97 14.49 6.80
CA ALA A 124 -11.89 14.95 5.92
C ALA A 124 -11.24 16.24 6.43
N ALA A 125 -12.00 17.16 7.05
CA ALA A 125 -11.44 18.35 7.67
C ALA A 125 -10.58 18.02 8.90
N ALA A 126 -10.99 17.06 9.73
CA ALA A 126 -10.20 16.59 10.86
C ALA A 126 -8.86 15.98 10.41
N ILE A 127 -8.90 15.14 9.37
CA ILE A 127 -7.68 14.57 8.76
C ILE A 127 -6.79 15.68 8.20
N ARG A 128 -7.34 16.64 7.43
CA ARG A 128 -6.58 17.78 6.91
C ARG A 128 -5.92 18.59 8.01
N HIS A 129 -6.65 18.88 9.08
CA HIS A 129 -6.16 19.67 10.18
C HIS A 129 -4.98 18.99 10.88
N ALA A 130 -5.12 17.70 11.21
CA ALA A 130 -4.04 16.93 11.84
C ALA A 130 -2.78 16.92 10.96
N LEU A 131 -2.92 16.63 9.66
CA LEU A 131 -1.82 16.56 8.70
C LEU A 131 -1.18 17.93 8.37
N GLY A 132 -1.85 19.04 8.68
CA GLY A 132 -1.53 20.33 8.07
C GLY A 132 -1.69 20.34 6.55
N PHE A 133 -2.62 19.54 6.01
CA PHE A 133 -2.80 19.32 4.58
C PHE A 133 -3.52 20.50 3.90
N ASP A 134 -2.77 21.24 3.07
CA ASP A 134 -3.29 22.36 2.28
C ASP A 134 -3.27 22.03 0.76
N VAL A 135 -4.46 22.16 0.15
CA VAL A 135 -4.63 21.93 -1.28
C VAL A 135 -3.90 22.98 -2.11
N GLU A 136 -3.83 24.23 -1.66
CA GLU A 136 -3.18 25.31 -2.43
C GLU A 136 -1.65 25.19 -2.36
N ALA A 137 -1.09 24.82 -1.21
CA ALA A 137 0.33 24.43 -1.10
C ALA A 137 0.66 23.26 -2.05
N ARG A 138 -0.19 22.22 -2.09
CA ARG A 138 -0.01 21.07 -2.97
C ARG A 138 -0.12 21.43 -4.45
N ARG A 139 -1.03 22.33 -4.82
CA ARG A 139 -1.19 22.83 -6.20
C ARG A 139 0.11 23.42 -6.75
N LYS A 140 0.86 24.15 -5.91
CA LYS A 140 2.13 24.80 -6.27
C LYS A 140 3.28 23.82 -6.51
N MET A 141 3.12 22.55 -6.12
CA MET A 141 4.15 21.54 -6.33
C MET A 141 4.26 21.18 -7.83
N PRO A 142 5.47 21.10 -8.40
CA PRO A 142 5.64 20.86 -9.83
C PRO A 142 5.09 19.49 -10.25
N THR A 143 5.40 18.44 -9.49
CA THR A 143 5.11 17.05 -9.87
C THR A 143 4.18 16.32 -8.90
N TRP A 144 3.52 15.25 -9.36
CA TRP A 144 2.80 14.30 -8.49
C TRP A 144 3.75 13.59 -7.53
N THR A 145 5.02 13.40 -7.91
CA THR A 145 6.04 12.78 -7.07
C THR A 145 6.33 13.64 -5.83
N GLU A 146 6.53 14.94 -6.02
CA GLU A 146 6.74 15.88 -4.90
C GLU A 146 5.51 16.01 -4.02
N ALA A 147 4.32 16.08 -4.64
CA ALA A 147 3.06 16.09 -3.92
C ALA A 147 2.88 14.85 -3.03
N LEU A 148 3.17 13.67 -3.56
CA LEU A 148 3.08 12.43 -2.79
C LEU A 148 4.14 12.39 -1.68
N ARG A 149 5.38 12.79 -1.98
CA ARG A 149 6.47 12.83 -0.98
C ARG A 149 6.11 13.77 0.18
N HIS A 150 5.55 14.93 -0.11
CA HIS A 150 5.10 15.86 0.92
C HIS A 150 3.96 15.29 1.75
N PHE A 151 2.96 14.68 1.10
CA PHE A 151 1.84 14.06 1.80
C PHE A 151 2.28 12.92 2.73
N ILE A 152 3.23 12.09 2.28
CA ILE A 152 3.86 11.06 3.11
C ILE A 152 4.54 11.70 4.33
N ALA A 153 5.34 12.75 4.12
CA ALA A 153 6.04 13.42 5.22
C ALA A 153 5.08 14.00 6.26
N GLN A 154 3.96 14.59 5.82
CA GLN A 154 2.91 15.11 6.72
C GLN A 154 2.28 14.01 7.56
N ALA A 155 2.01 12.83 6.96
CA ALA A 155 1.49 11.69 7.69
C ALA A 155 2.52 11.13 8.70
N GLU A 156 3.80 11.08 8.33
CA GLU A 156 4.86 10.61 9.25
C GLU A 156 5.11 11.58 10.41
N GLU A 157 4.97 12.88 10.19
CA GLU A 157 5.13 13.93 11.21
C GLU A 157 4.11 13.77 12.34
N ILE A 158 2.87 13.36 12.02
CA ILE A 158 1.82 13.13 13.02
C ILE A 158 1.87 11.74 13.66
N GLY A 159 2.84 10.88 13.29
CA GLY A 159 3.05 9.58 13.91
C GLY A 159 2.74 8.35 13.05
N VAL A 160 2.29 8.51 11.80
CA VAL A 160 1.99 7.37 10.93
C VAL A 160 3.28 6.76 10.36
N LEU A 161 3.41 5.45 10.42
CA LEU A 161 4.46 4.70 9.72
C LEU A 161 4.02 4.46 8.27
N VAL A 162 4.46 5.33 7.35
CA VAL A 162 4.08 5.21 5.94
C VAL A 162 5.14 4.41 5.15
N MET A 163 4.78 3.21 4.70
CA MET A 163 5.66 2.33 3.94
C MET A 163 5.22 2.27 2.48
N VAL A 164 6.15 2.51 1.55
CA VAL A 164 5.86 2.47 0.10
C VAL A 164 6.80 1.51 -0.60
N SER A 165 6.28 0.39 -1.10
CA SER A 165 7.08 -0.58 -1.88
C SER A 165 6.29 -1.15 -3.05
N GLY A 166 6.95 -1.33 -4.20
CA GLY A 166 6.40 -2.07 -5.34
C GLY A 166 6.95 -3.50 -5.46
N VAL A 167 7.68 -3.96 -4.45
CA VAL A 167 8.33 -5.27 -4.39
C VAL A 167 8.24 -5.87 -2.98
N VAL A 168 8.31 -7.20 -2.87
CA VAL A 168 8.34 -7.87 -1.56
C VAL A 168 9.70 -7.65 -0.89
N GLY A 169 9.71 -6.98 0.27
CA GLY A 169 10.91 -6.63 1.01
C GLY A 169 11.91 -5.85 0.15
N SER A 170 13.08 -6.44 -0.10
CA SER A 170 14.12 -5.88 -0.97
C SER A 170 14.31 -6.65 -2.29
N ASN A 171 13.38 -7.54 -2.65
CA ASN A 171 13.53 -8.45 -3.78
C ASN A 171 12.93 -7.87 -5.07
N ASN A 172 13.77 -7.25 -5.91
CA ASN A 172 13.34 -6.62 -7.16
C ASN A 172 12.68 -7.57 -8.20
N ARG A 173 12.76 -8.89 -8.02
CA ARG A 173 12.13 -9.89 -8.88
C ARG A 173 10.70 -10.26 -8.45
N ARG A 174 10.33 -10.00 -7.20
CA ARG A 174 8.98 -10.22 -6.66
C ARG A 174 8.21 -8.91 -6.68
N LYS A 175 7.60 -8.60 -7.82
CA LYS A 175 6.84 -7.37 -8.04
C LYS A 175 5.45 -7.52 -7.45
N LEU A 176 5.02 -6.53 -6.68
CA LEU A 176 3.64 -6.47 -6.18
C LEU A 176 2.72 -6.06 -7.32
N ASP A 177 1.54 -6.69 -7.41
CA ASP A 177 0.53 -6.38 -8.41
C ASP A 177 -0.49 -5.38 -7.86
N PRO A 178 -0.58 -4.14 -8.38
CA PRO A 178 -1.61 -3.18 -7.99
C PRO A 178 -3.04 -3.62 -8.29
N GLN A 179 -3.24 -4.65 -9.13
CA GLN A 179 -4.55 -5.27 -9.35
C GLN A 179 -4.92 -6.24 -8.23
N GLU A 180 -3.94 -6.80 -7.52
CA GLU A 180 -4.20 -7.65 -6.36
C GLU A 180 -4.49 -6.80 -5.12
N PHE A 181 -3.66 -5.78 -4.85
CA PHE A 181 -3.87 -4.87 -3.73
C PHE A 181 -3.14 -3.55 -3.97
N ARG A 182 -3.73 -2.45 -3.50
CA ARG A 182 -3.13 -1.12 -3.63
C ARG A 182 -2.55 -0.62 -2.32
N GLY A 183 -3.13 -1.00 -1.19
CA GLY A 183 -2.66 -0.59 0.12
C GLY A 183 -3.33 -1.38 1.23
N PHE A 184 -2.88 -1.11 2.45
CA PHE A 184 -3.55 -1.55 3.66
C PHE A 184 -3.17 -0.67 4.84
N ALA A 185 -4.05 -0.60 5.82
CA ALA A 185 -3.85 0.05 7.10
C ALA A 185 -3.73 -0.98 8.21
N LEU A 186 -2.81 -0.74 9.15
CA LEU A 186 -2.74 -1.43 10.43
C LEU A 186 -2.98 -0.39 11.53
N ALA A 187 -4.17 -0.41 12.11
CA ALA A 187 -4.56 0.52 13.16
C ALA A 187 -3.93 0.11 14.50
N ASP A 188 -3.14 1.01 15.06
CA ASP A 188 -2.57 0.90 16.41
C ASP A 188 -2.36 2.32 16.94
N PRO A 189 -2.75 2.65 18.19
CA PRO A 189 -2.58 3.99 18.73
C PRO A 189 -1.12 4.44 18.92
N LEU A 190 -0.16 3.52 19.03
CA LEU A 190 1.27 3.86 19.18
C LEU A 190 2.06 3.66 17.89
N ALA A 191 1.63 2.76 17.03
CA ALA A 191 2.31 2.43 15.78
C ALA A 191 1.34 2.38 14.59
N PRO A 192 0.55 3.45 14.31
CA PRO A 192 -0.37 3.43 13.19
C PRO A 192 0.42 3.31 11.88
N LEU A 193 0.11 2.32 11.05
CA LEU A 193 0.88 2.01 9.85
C LEU A 193 0.00 2.01 8.61
N VAL A 194 0.51 2.60 7.53
CA VAL A 194 -0.08 2.53 6.19
C VAL A 194 0.95 1.95 5.23
N PHE A 195 0.56 0.94 4.46
CA PHE A 195 1.31 0.45 3.32
C PHE A 195 0.67 0.94 2.02
N VAL A 196 1.50 1.40 1.08
CA VAL A 196 1.10 1.79 -0.27
C VAL A 196 1.92 1.01 -1.31
N ASN A 197 1.24 0.38 -2.27
CA ASN A 197 1.86 -0.33 -3.37
C ASN A 197 2.55 0.66 -4.33
N GLY A 198 3.87 0.69 -4.26
CA GLY A 198 4.72 1.56 -5.06
C GLY A 198 4.77 1.22 -6.55
N ALA A 199 4.22 0.09 -6.98
CA ALA A 199 4.13 -0.31 -8.40
C ALA A 199 3.00 0.42 -9.16
N ASP A 200 2.09 1.08 -8.44
CA ASP A 200 1.01 1.88 -9.03
C ASP A 200 1.49 3.28 -9.47
N THR A 201 0.65 4.04 -10.15
CA THR A 201 0.91 5.44 -10.51
C THR A 201 0.96 6.34 -9.27
N LYS A 202 1.71 7.45 -9.33
CA LYS A 202 1.78 8.41 -8.20
C LYS A 202 0.43 9.02 -7.83
N ALA A 203 -0.43 9.21 -8.82
CA ALA A 203 -1.80 9.68 -8.62
C ALA A 203 -2.67 8.64 -7.89
N ALA A 204 -2.51 7.35 -8.19
CA ALA A 204 -3.20 6.28 -7.47
C ALA A 204 -2.64 6.11 -6.05
N GLN A 205 -1.30 6.13 -5.88
CA GLN A 205 -0.65 6.10 -4.56
C GLN A 205 -1.14 7.23 -3.64
N MET A 206 -1.39 8.43 -4.19
CA MET A 206 -1.98 9.56 -3.47
C MET A 206 -3.38 9.22 -2.91
N PHE A 207 -4.23 8.62 -3.75
CA PHE A 207 -5.58 8.23 -3.36
C PHE A 207 -5.57 7.10 -2.33
N THR A 208 -4.74 6.07 -2.55
CA THR A 208 -4.55 4.98 -1.59
C THR A 208 -4.10 5.51 -0.24
N LEU A 209 -3.08 6.39 -0.16
CA LEU A 209 -2.64 6.94 1.11
C LEU A 209 -3.78 7.70 1.83
N ALA A 210 -4.55 8.51 1.11
CA ALA A 210 -5.71 9.20 1.69
C ALA A 210 -6.79 8.24 2.20
N HIS A 211 -7.04 7.15 1.47
CA HIS A 211 -7.98 6.10 1.84
C HIS A 211 -7.54 5.35 3.09
N GLU A 212 -6.29 4.88 3.14
CA GLU A 212 -5.76 4.15 4.30
C GLU A 212 -5.65 5.04 5.56
N LEU A 213 -5.41 6.35 5.40
CA LEU A 213 -5.51 7.27 6.53
C LEU A 213 -6.95 7.34 7.08
N ALA A 214 -7.98 7.31 6.23
CA ALA A 214 -9.36 7.27 6.72
C ALA A 214 -9.63 6.00 7.56
N HIS A 215 -9.05 4.86 7.18
CA HIS A 215 -9.08 3.62 7.97
C HIS A 215 -8.45 3.76 9.36
N LEU A 216 -7.29 4.44 9.45
CA LEU A 216 -6.67 4.72 10.74
C LEU A 216 -7.55 5.60 11.63
N TRP A 217 -8.23 6.62 11.06
CA TRP A 217 -9.10 7.52 11.81
C TRP A 217 -10.32 6.82 12.42
N ILE A 218 -10.77 5.71 11.84
CA ILE A 218 -11.83 4.85 12.40
C ILE A 218 -11.27 3.65 13.19
N ALA A 219 -9.95 3.62 13.42
CA ALA A 219 -9.23 2.53 14.08
C ALA A 219 -9.49 1.14 13.48
N GLN A 220 -9.58 1.06 12.15
CA GLN A 220 -9.86 -0.18 11.45
C GLN A 220 -8.68 -0.60 10.57
N SER A 221 -8.03 -1.72 10.91
CA SER A 221 -7.12 -2.38 9.98
C SER A 221 -7.90 -2.97 8.82
N ALA A 222 -7.38 -2.83 7.60
CA ALA A 222 -8.06 -3.26 6.38
C ALA A 222 -7.06 -3.48 5.25
N LEU A 223 -7.26 -4.53 4.46
CA LEU A 223 -6.62 -4.73 3.17
C LEU A 223 -7.56 -4.28 2.06
N SER A 224 -7.11 -3.36 1.20
CA SER A 224 -7.95 -2.72 0.19
C SER A 224 -7.33 -2.75 -1.22
N ASP A 225 -8.19 -2.67 -2.23
CA ASP A 225 -7.83 -2.45 -3.63
C ASP A 225 -8.06 -0.99 -4.08
N ALA A 226 -8.31 -0.09 -3.12
CA ALA A 226 -8.62 1.35 -3.23
C ALA A 226 -8.69 1.90 -4.67
N GLY A 227 -9.81 1.64 -5.36
CA GLY A 227 -10.04 2.06 -6.74
C GLY A 227 -11.07 3.20 -6.89
N ALA A 228 -10.91 4.03 -7.93
CA ALA A 228 -11.91 5.04 -8.28
C ALA A 228 -13.15 4.46 -9.01
N ARG A 229 -13.10 3.18 -9.42
CA ARG A 229 -14.08 2.56 -10.33
C ARG A 229 -15.34 2.10 -9.63
N GLU A 230 -15.19 1.45 -8.48
CA GLU A 230 -16.27 0.71 -7.83
C GLU A 230 -16.67 1.42 -6.53
N GLU A 231 -17.97 1.42 -6.24
CA GLU A 231 -18.46 1.62 -4.89
C GLU A 231 -18.43 0.24 -4.23
N PRO A 232 -17.53 -0.02 -3.29
CA PRO A 232 -17.42 -1.36 -2.73
C PRO A 232 -18.72 -1.72 -2.02
N ASP A 233 -19.07 -3.00 -1.95
CA ASP A 233 -20.30 -3.45 -1.27
C ASP A 233 -20.27 -3.17 0.24
N GLN A 234 -19.07 -2.91 0.78
CA GLN A 234 -18.87 -2.65 2.18
C GLN A 234 -19.02 -1.17 2.54
N ALA A 235 -19.83 -0.88 3.56
CA ALA A 235 -20.12 0.48 4.00
C ALA A 235 -18.87 1.24 4.47
N VAL A 236 -17.92 0.53 5.09
CA VAL A 236 -16.63 1.07 5.53
C VAL A 236 -15.84 1.60 4.34
N GLU A 237 -15.60 0.75 3.34
CA GLU A 237 -14.86 1.10 2.13
C GLU A 237 -15.50 2.27 1.35
N ARG A 238 -16.83 2.29 1.24
CA ARG A 238 -17.55 3.43 0.64
C ARG A 238 -17.31 4.72 1.42
N TRP A 239 -17.35 4.65 2.74
CA TRP A 239 -17.12 5.81 3.60
C TRP A 239 -15.67 6.29 3.50
N CYS A 240 -14.68 5.39 3.60
CA CYS A 240 -13.25 5.71 3.43
C CYS A 240 -12.96 6.33 2.05
N ASN A 241 -13.55 5.78 0.98
CA ASN A 241 -13.44 6.36 -0.37
C ASN A 241 -14.00 7.78 -0.47
N ARG A 242 -15.15 8.04 0.16
CA ARG A 242 -15.74 9.39 0.19
C ARG A 242 -14.88 10.36 1.00
N VAL A 243 -14.33 9.92 2.13
CA VAL A 243 -13.40 10.71 2.95
C VAL A 243 -12.11 11.01 2.19
N ALA A 244 -11.54 10.03 1.49
CA ALA A 244 -10.35 10.23 0.67
C ALA A 244 -10.60 11.22 -0.48
N ALA A 245 -11.73 11.11 -1.17
CA ALA A 245 -12.13 12.05 -2.20
C ALA A 245 -12.32 13.48 -1.62
N GLU A 246 -12.95 13.60 -0.46
CA GLU A 246 -13.13 14.88 0.25
C GLU A 246 -11.83 15.47 0.78
N LEU A 247 -10.92 14.65 1.28
CA LEU A 247 -9.58 15.04 1.69
C LEU A 247 -8.80 15.64 0.51
N LEU A 248 -8.73 14.90 -0.59
CA LEU A 248 -7.89 15.24 -1.74
C LEU A 248 -8.52 16.26 -2.68
N VAL A 249 -9.84 16.29 -2.84
CA VAL A 249 -10.52 17.18 -3.79
C VAL A 249 -11.75 17.79 -3.11
N PRO A 250 -11.59 18.70 -2.13
CA PRO A 250 -12.72 19.20 -1.34
C PRO A 250 -13.84 19.72 -2.22
N MET A 251 -15.09 19.31 -1.97
CA MET A 251 -16.21 19.57 -2.87
C MET A 251 -16.44 21.09 -3.08
N ARG A 252 -16.26 21.88 -2.02
CA ARG A 252 -16.37 23.34 -2.09
C ARG A 252 -15.36 23.94 -3.06
N LEU A 253 -14.08 23.62 -2.86
CA LEU A 253 -13.00 24.10 -3.72
C LEU A 253 -13.13 23.59 -5.15
N PHE A 254 -13.57 22.33 -5.33
CA PHE A 254 -13.86 21.77 -6.64
C PHE A 254 -14.89 22.61 -7.40
N ARG A 255 -16.00 22.97 -6.77
CA ARG A 255 -17.05 23.81 -7.39
C ARG A 255 -16.55 25.22 -7.73
N ASP A 256 -15.66 25.78 -6.93
CA ASP A 256 -15.11 27.11 -7.16
C ASP A 256 -14.18 27.15 -8.38
N VAL A 257 -13.42 26.08 -8.61
CA VAL A 257 -12.42 26.02 -9.69
C VAL A 257 -12.92 25.34 -10.95
N HIS A 258 -13.94 24.49 -10.87
CA HIS A 258 -14.49 23.75 -12.00
C HIS A 258 -15.46 24.61 -12.80
N GLU A 259 -15.32 24.62 -14.13
CA GLU A 259 -16.30 25.24 -15.02
C GLU A 259 -17.47 24.28 -15.25
N PRO A 260 -18.70 24.55 -14.73
CA PRO A 260 -19.77 23.54 -14.67
C PRO A 260 -20.27 23.04 -16.03
N ARG A 261 -19.97 23.77 -17.11
CA ARG A 261 -20.35 23.42 -18.49
C ARG A 261 -19.24 22.71 -19.27
N SER A 262 -18.04 22.62 -18.70
CA SER A 262 -16.88 22.04 -19.36
C SER A 262 -16.67 20.60 -18.89
N THR A 263 -16.99 19.64 -19.75
CA THR A 263 -16.59 18.23 -19.59
C THR A 263 -15.42 17.89 -20.51
N SER A 264 -14.69 18.91 -20.96
CA SER A 264 -13.62 18.74 -21.93
C SER A 264 -12.44 17.98 -21.31
N ARG A 265 -11.67 17.31 -22.16
CA ARG A 265 -10.44 16.65 -21.72
C ARG A 265 -9.41 17.63 -21.14
N GLU A 266 -9.38 18.85 -21.67
CA GLU A 266 -8.50 19.91 -21.18
C GLU A 266 -8.84 20.31 -19.75
N GLU A 267 -10.14 20.40 -19.43
CA GLU A 267 -10.63 20.67 -18.09
C GLU A 267 -10.28 19.52 -17.14
N LEU A 268 -10.47 18.28 -17.58
CA LEU A 268 -10.10 17.09 -16.82
C LEU A 268 -8.61 17.06 -16.47
N ASP A 269 -7.74 17.32 -17.45
CA ASP A 269 -6.28 17.39 -17.27
C ASP A 269 -5.86 18.61 -16.42
N ARG A 270 -6.59 19.74 -16.50
CA ARG A 270 -6.37 20.92 -15.66
C ARG A 270 -6.68 20.64 -14.20
N LEU A 271 -7.85 20.06 -13.91
CA LEU A 271 -8.29 19.72 -12.55
C LEU A 271 -7.42 18.62 -11.94
N ALA A 272 -7.04 17.59 -12.71
CA ALA A 272 -6.12 16.55 -12.25
C ALA A 272 -4.75 17.15 -11.85
N ARG A 273 -4.24 18.14 -12.60
CA ARG A 273 -3.02 18.89 -12.25
C ARG A 273 -3.21 19.82 -11.06
N TYR A 274 -4.37 20.47 -10.94
CA TYR A 274 -4.69 21.37 -9.83
C TYR A 274 -4.69 20.61 -8.50
N PHE A 275 -5.41 19.49 -8.44
CA PHE A 275 -5.53 18.67 -7.24
C PHE A 275 -4.45 17.59 -7.10
N LYS A 276 -3.58 17.41 -8.10
CA LYS A 276 -2.55 16.35 -8.12
C LYS A 276 -3.11 14.95 -7.86
N VAL A 277 -4.27 14.66 -8.45
CA VAL A 277 -4.95 13.34 -8.41
C VAL A 277 -5.05 12.77 -9.82
N SER A 278 -5.65 11.58 -9.96
CA SER A 278 -5.89 10.99 -11.28
C SER A 278 -7.11 11.63 -11.95
N THR A 279 -7.15 11.55 -13.28
CA THR A 279 -8.33 11.95 -14.06
C THR A 279 -9.57 11.14 -13.67
N LEU A 280 -9.42 9.86 -13.33
CA LEU A 280 -10.54 9.03 -12.82
C LEU A 280 -11.13 9.56 -11.50
N VAL A 281 -10.29 10.06 -10.59
CA VAL A 281 -10.77 10.71 -9.34
C VAL A 281 -11.54 12.00 -9.66
N ILE A 282 -11.09 12.79 -10.63
CA ILE A 282 -11.80 13.99 -11.06
C ILE A 282 -13.14 13.66 -11.73
N LEU A 283 -13.21 12.64 -12.58
CA LEU A 283 -14.47 12.20 -13.18
C LEU A 283 -15.48 11.78 -12.11
N ARG A 284 -15.03 11.02 -11.10
CA ARG A 284 -15.86 10.68 -9.94
C ARG A 284 -16.33 11.95 -9.23
N ARG A 285 -15.47 12.97 -9.13
CA ARG A 285 -15.83 14.24 -8.51
C ARG A 285 -16.83 15.08 -9.29
N MET A 286 -16.74 15.08 -10.62
CA MET A 286 -17.74 15.68 -11.50
C MET A 286 -19.10 14.98 -11.31
N ARG A 287 -19.10 13.65 -11.13
CA ARG A 287 -20.31 12.90 -10.78
C ARG A 287 -20.87 13.31 -9.42
N ASP A 288 -20.05 13.35 -8.38
CA ASP A 288 -20.46 13.78 -7.04
C ASP A 288 -21.02 15.22 -7.03
N ALA A 289 -20.46 16.10 -7.87
CA ALA A 289 -20.93 17.48 -8.05
C ALA A 289 -22.20 17.58 -8.92
N GLY A 290 -22.59 16.49 -9.59
CA GLY A 290 -23.76 16.43 -10.46
C GLY A 290 -23.56 17.09 -11.84
N THR A 291 -22.32 17.40 -12.23
CA THR A 291 -21.98 17.95 -13.56
C THR A 291 -21.83 16.87 -14.63
N LEU A 292 -21.58 15.61 -14.22
CA LEU A 292 -21.56 14.43 -15.09
C LEU A 292 -22.47 13.35 -14.50
N ARG A 293 -23.46 12.84 -15.26
CA ARG A 293 -24.51 11.96 -14.70
C ARG A 293 -24.75 10.71 -15.53
N GLY A 294 -25.25 9.66 -14.89
CA GLY A 294 -25.79 8.46 -15.53
C GLY A 294 -24.83 7.81 -16.52
N GLY A 295 -25.30 7.52 -17.73
CA GLY A 295 -24.53 6.84 -18.77
C GLY A 295 -23.34 7.65 -19.30
N ASP A 296 -23.39 8.99 -19.23
CA ASP A 296 -22.28 9.84 -19.70
C ASP A 296 -21.07 9.74 -18.77
N TYR A 297 -21.30 9.55 -17.47
CA TYR A 297 -20.23 9.27 -16.51
C TYR A 297 -19.51 7.96 -16.85
N TRP A 298 -20.25 6.87 -17.02
CA TRP A 298 -19.65 5.56 -17.30
C TRP A 298 -18.91 5.54 -18.63
N ARG A 299 -19.47 6.17 -19.66
CA ARG A 299 -18.79 6.34 -20.95
C ARG A 299 -17.46 7.07 -20.80
N ALA A 300 -17.45 8.23 -20.16
CA ALA A 300 -16.22 9.01 -19.94
C ALA A 300 -15.21 8.25 -19.06
N TYR A 301 -15.68 7.52 -18.06
CA TYR A 301 -14.85 6.71 -17.18
C TYR A 301 -14.16 5.57 -17.95
N ASP A 302 -14.91 4.79 -18.73
CA ASP A 302 -14.40 3.66 -19.49
C ASP A 302 -13.45 4.11 -20.61
N GLU A 303 -13.77 5.21 -21.31
CA GLU A 303 -12.89 5.84 -22.30
C GLU A 303 -11.55 6.27 -21.68
N GLU A 304 -11.60 6.93 -20.51
CA GLU A 304 -10.40 7.39 -19.82
C GLU A 304 -9.59 6.21 -19.25
N LEU A 305 -10.26 5.17 -18.74
CA LEU A 305 -9.61 3.94 -18.28
C LEU A 305 -8.88 3.23 -19.42
N ALA A 306 -9.55 3.03 -20.56
CA ALA A 306 -8.95 2.43 -21.75
C ALA A 306 -7.74 3.23 -22.24
N ARG A 307 -7.83 4.57 -22.21
CA ARG A 307 -6.72 5.45 -22.56
C ARG A 307 -5.52 5.32 -21.60
N LEU A 308 -5.78 5.24 -20.30
CA LEU A 308 -4.74 5.04 -19.29
C LEU A 308 -4.07 3.67 -19.40
N GLN A 309 -4.83 2.63 -19.77
CA GLN A 309 -4.31 1.28 -20.03
C GLN A 309 -3.51 1.19 -21.34
N ALA A 310 -3.93 1.90 -22.38
CA ALA A 310 -3.24 1.94 -23.67
C ALA A 310 -1.94 2.75 -23.63
N ARG A 311 -1.78 3.64 -22.65
CA ARG A 311 -0.52 4.34 -22.43
C ARG A 311 0.56 3.34 -22.02
N PRO A 312 1.74 3.37 -22.66
CA PRO A 312 2.85 2.55 -22.20
C PRO A 312 3.12 2.89 -20.74
N LYS A 313 3.08 1.88 -19.87
CA LYS A 313 3.52 2.03 -18.47
C LYS A 313 4.90 2.67 -18.54
N ALA A 314 5.05 3.86 -17.95
CA ALA A 314 6.32 4.56 -17.95
C ALA A 314 7.40 3.60 -17.45
N ARG A 315 8.32 3.21 -18.34
CA ARG A 315 9.48 2.39 -17.98
C ARG A 315 10.41 3.29 -17.20
N GLY A 316 10.37 3.16 -15.88
CA GLY A 316 11.20 3.94 -14.97
C GLY A 316 10.33 4.81 -14.08
N GLY A 317 9.91 4.23 -12.96
CA GLY A 317 9.57 5.05 -11.81
C GLY A 317 10.87 5.66 -11.32
N ASP A 318 10.90 6.99 -11.22
CA ASP A 318 11.91 7.73 -10.51
C ASP A 318 12.27 6.99 -9.22
N PHE A 319 13.54 6.54 -9.11
CA PHE A 319 14.09 5.65 -8.08
C PHE A 319 14.20 6.34 -6.70
N TYR A 320 13.32 7.31 -6.44
CA TYR A 320 13.47 8.37 -5.43
C TYR A 320 12.42 8.35 -4.33
N LEU A 321 11.89 7.16 -4.05
CA LEU A 321 11.55 6.81 -2.69
C LEU A 321 12.75 6.01 -2.19
N SER A 322 13.62 6.69 -1.42
CA SER A 322 14.81 6.12 -0.82
C SER A 322 14.48 4.81 -0.12
N GLN A 323 15.49 4.02 0.22
CA GLN A 323 15.28 2.85 1.07
C GLN A 323 14.49 3.21 2.36
N ALA A 324 14.50 4.48 2.79
CA ALA A 324 13.78 4.99 3.95
C ALA A 324 12.27 5.00 3.71
N ALA A 325 11.81 5.45 2.53
CA ALA A 325 10.40 5.42 2.20
C ALA A 325 9.82 3.99 2.08
N ARG A 326 10.65 2.99 1.73
CA ARG A 326 10.22 1.56 1.76
C ARG A 326 9.98 1.04 3.18
N ALA A 327 10.61 1.67 4.17
CA ALA A 327 10.55 1.24 5.55
C ALA A 327 9.74 2.20 6.43
N SER A 328 9.25 3.34 5.91
CA SER A 328 8.95 4.56 6.67
C SER A 328 10.22 5.25 7.18
N ARG A 329 10.35 6.56 6.97
CA ARG A 329 11.46 7.37 7.50
C ARG A 329 11.42 7.41 9.03
N ARG A 330 10.22 7.50 9.61
CA ARG A 330 10.00 7.47 11.07
C ARG A 330 10.47 6.14 11.66
N PHE A 331 10.02 5.02 11.11
CA PHE A 331 10.47 3.68 11.51
C PHE A 331 11.98 3.49 11.32
N ALA A 332 12.49 3.87 10.15
CA ALA A 332 13.90 3.81 9.81
C ALA A 332 14.77 4.51 10.84
N ARG A 333 14.39 5.73 11.22
CA ARG A 333 15.07 6.53 12.24
C ARG A 333 15.07 5.84 13.59
N ALA A 334 13.93 5.28 14.02
CA ALA A 334 13.83 4.53 15.28
C ALA A 334 14.76 3.31 15.31
N VAL A 335 14.77 2.50 14.25
CA VAL A 335 15.66 1.32 14.15
C VAL A 335 17.12 1.72 14.19
N VAL A 336 17.50 2.77 13.45
CA VAL A 336 18.88 3.28 13.44
C VAL A 336 19.30 3.72 14.84
N ILE A 337 18.53 4.60 15.49
CA ILE A 337 18.83 5.11 16.84
C ILE A 337 18.98 3.94 17.81
N SER A 338 17.99 3.05 17.88
CA SER A 338 18.00 1.87 18.76
C SER A 338 19.20 0.94 18.49
N THR A 339 19.65 0.83 17.25
CA THR A 339 20.80 0.00 16.88
C THR A 339 22.11 0.60 17.37
N PHE A 340 22.32 1.91 17.17
CA PHE A 340 23.55 2.59 17.57
C PHE A 340 23.63 2.85 19.08
N GLU A 341 22.49 2.88 19.78
CA GLU A 341 22.42 2.85 21.25
C GLU A 341 22.66 1.45 21.85
N GLY A 342 22.74 0.40 21.01
CA GLY A 342 22.99 -0.97 21.47
C GLY A 342 21.75 -1.73 21.94
N HIS A 343 20.54 -1.16 21.79
CA HIS A 343 19.28 -1.80 22.14
C HIS A 343 18.75 -2.77 21.07
N THR A 344 19.17 -2.60 19.82
CA THR A 344 18.83 -3.48 18.69
C THR A 344 20.09 -4.07 18.08
N ALA A 345 20.10 -5.39 17.87
CA ALA A 345 21.22 -6.04 17.21
C ALA A 345 21.30 -5.63 15.73
N PHE A 346 22.50 -5.42 15.20
CA PHE A 346 22.70 -5.10 13.78
C PHE A 346 22.04 -6.11 12.83
N THR A 347 22.04 -7.40 13.19
CA THR A 347 21.40 -8.46 12.38
C THR A 347 19.88 -8.32 12.31
N GLU A 348 19.25 -7.83 13.38
CA GLU A 348 17.83 -7.52 13.43
C GLU A 348 17.54 -6.25 12.62
N ALA A 349 18.32 -5.19 12.80
CA ALA A 349 18.20 -3.94 12.04
C ALA A 349 18.32 -4.19 10.53
N PHE A 350 19.26 -5.04 10.12
CA PHE A 350 19.45 -5.44 8.73
C PHE A 350 18.22 -6.13 8.14
N ARG A 351 17.59 -7.01 8.92
CA ARG A 351 16.36 -7.70 8.52
C ARG A 351 15.19 -6.71 8.40
N MET A 352 15.00 -5.86 9.39
CA MET A 352 13.89 -4.89 9.44
C MET A 352 13.95 -3.87 8.30
N LEU A 353 15.15 -3.35 8.00
CA LEU A 353 15.37 -2.34 6.96
C LEU A 353 15.67 -2.93 5.57
N GLY A 354 15.83 -4.24 5.47
CA GLY A 354 16.21 -4.92 4.23
C GLY A 354 17.59 -4.51 3.72
N VAL A 355 18.51 -4.17 4.63
CA VAL A 355 19.91 -3.86 4.32
C VAL A 355 20.79 -5.07 4.65
N ARG A 356 21.99 -5.14 4.05
CA ARG A 356 22.91 -6.27 4.26
C ARG A 356 24.27 -5.88 4.83
N LYS A 357 24.57 -4.58 4.89
CA LYS A 357 25.89 -4.06 5.26
C LYS A 357 25.73 -2.90 6.23
N THR A 358 26.65 -2.83 7.19
CA THR A 358 26.73 -1.74 8.17
C THR A 358 26.93 -0.37 7.51
N GLU A 359 27.72 -0.30 6.44
CA GLU A 359 27.94 0.93 5.67
C GLU A 359 26.63 1.48 5.09
N THR A 360 25.76 0.60 4.56
CA THR A 360 24.44 0.97 4.09
C THR A 360 23.57 1.50 5.22
N LEU A 361 23.66 0.92 6.41
CA LEU A 361 22.95 1.39 7.60
C LEU A 361 23.45 2.76 8.07
N ARG A 362 24.76 3.05 7.99
CA ARG A 362 25.32 4.37 8.32
C ARG A 362 24.87 5.44 7.34
N ARG A 363 24.94 5.17 6.03
CA ARG A 363 24.38 6.08 5.01
C ARG A 363 22.89 6.33 5.24
N PHE A 364 22.17 5.29 5.65
CA PHE A 364 20.77 5.40 5.99
C PHE A 364 20.53 6.31 7.20
N ALA A 365 21.38 6.22 8.22
CA ALA A 365 21.35 7.11 9.38
C ALA A 365 21.49 8.58 8.96
N GLU A 366 22.45 8.89 8.07
CA GLU A 366 22.62 10.24 7.50
C GLU A 366 21.36 10.70 6.74
N GLU A 367 20.77 9.84 5.89
CA GLU A 367 19.54 10.15 5.14
C GLU A 367 18.32 10.44 6.06
N VAL A 368 18.24 9.76 7.22
CA VAL A 368 17.18 9.98 8.21
C VAL A 368 17.55 10.99 9.30
N GLY A 369 18.67 11.71 9.15
CA GLY A 369 19.06 12.81 10.02
C GLY A 369 19.52 12.35 11.42
N VAL A 370 20.16 11.18 11.50
CA VAL A 370 20.78 10.66 12.72
C VAL A 370 22.29 10.70 12.54
N SER A 371 22.98 11.45 13.40
CA SER A 371 24.45 11.43 13.49
C SER A 371 24.88 10.16 14.22
N VAL A 372 25.76 9.38 13.58
CA VAL A 372 26.22 8.05 14.02
C VAL A 372 27.73 7.93 14.08
#